data_AF-A0A937VQK1-F1
#
_entry.id   AF-A0A937VQK1-F1
#
_cell.length_a   1.000
_cell.length_b   1.000
_cell.length_c   1.000
_cell.angle_alpha   90.00
_cell.angle_beta   90.00
_cell.angle_gamma   90.00
#
_symmetry.space_group_name_H-M   'P 1'
#
loop_
_entity.id
_entity.type
_entity.pdbx_description
1 polymer ?
#
loop_
_entity_poly.entity_id
_entity_poly.type
_entity_poly.pdbx_seq_one_letter_code
_entity_poly.pdbx_strand_id
1 'polypeptide(L)' 'MTSAIAIARKELRGHFNSAAGYVFLTAFLLLTSWFFFRSFFLAGQATLRPFFSMMPWVFLLFVPAAAMRSWAEER' A
#
# COMPACT_ATOMS: atom_id res chain seq x y z
N MET A 1 26.90 11.50 -3.45
CA MET A 1 25.80 10.53 -3.69
C MET A 1 25.15 10.03 -2.40
N THR A 2 25.78 10.14 -1.23
CA THR A 2 25.29 9.59 0.05
C THR A 2 24.19 10.43 0.72
N SER A 3 24.18 11.74 0.49
CA SER A 3 23.27 12.68 1.18
C SER A 3 21.80 12.48 0.81
N ALA A 4 21.50 12.22 -0.47
CA ALA A 4 20.13 11.96 -0.94
C ALA A 4 19.53 10.68 -0.31
N ILE A 5 20.35 9.62 -0.19
CA ILE A 5 19.94 8.36 0.43
C ILE A 5 19.71 8.53 1.94
N ALA A 6 20.54 9.35 2.61
CA ALA A 6 20.37 9.65 4.02
C ALA A 6 19.07 10.41 4.33
N ILE A 7 18.71 11.38 3.47
CA ILE A 7 17.44 12.12 3.57
C ILE A 7 16.26 11.19 3.29
N ALA A 8 16.30 10.43 2.20
CA ALA A 8 15.24 9.46 1.86
C ALA A 8 14.98 8.45 2.99
N ARG A 9 16.03 7.96 3.65
CA ARG A 9 15.91 7.02 4.78
C ARG A 9 15.29 7.67 6.03
N LYS A 10 15.57 8.95 6.28
CA LYS A 10 14.99 9.71 7.39
C LYS A 10 13.48 9.93 7.15
N GLU A 11 13.11 10.35 5.95
CA GLU A 11 11.72 10.56 5.54
C GLU A 11 10.90 9.27 5.55
N LEU A 12 11.45 8.17 5.00
CA LEU A 12 10.82 6.85 5.04
C LEU A 12 10.57 6.38 6.48
N ARG A 13 11.53 6.58 7.39
CA ARG A 13 11.32 6.27 8.81
C ARG A 13 10.25 7.15 9.45
N GLY A 14 10.18 8.43 9.10
CA GLY A 14 9.12 9.34 9.56
C GLY A 14 7.73 8.88 9.10
N HIS A 15 7.62 8.45 7.84
CA HIS A 15 6.36 7.96 7.28
C HIS A 15 5.84 6.67 7.95
N PHE A 16 6.73 5.71 8.22
CA PHE A 16 6.34 4.45 8.86
C PHE A 16 6.17 4.57 10.38
N ASN A 17 6.68 5.63 11.02
CA ASN A 17 6.49 5.87 12.46
C ASN A 17 5.21 6.65 12.79
N SER A 18 4.39 6.92 11.78
CA SER A 18 3.12 7.61 11.92
C SER A 18 1.97 6.64 12.16
N ALA A 19 1.10 6.96 13.13
CA ALA A 19 -0.16 6.25 13.35
C ALA A 19 -1.04 6.16 12.08
N ALA A 20 -1.02 7.18 11.22
CA ALA A 20 -1.79 7.16 9.97
C ALA A 20 -1.22 6.19 8.93
N GLY A 21 0.11 5.99 8.90
CA GLY A 21 0.75 5.01 8.02
C GLY A 21 0.34 3.59 8.36
N TYR A 22 0.23 3.28 9.66
CA TYR A 22 -0.29 2.01 10.13
C TYR A 22 -1.77 1.81 9.79
N VAL A 23 -2.62 2.82 10.00
CA VAL A 23 -4.06 2.74 9.63
C VAL A 23 -4.22 2.46 8.13
N PHE A 24 -3.46 3.16 7.30
CA PHE A 24 -3.46 2.95 5.86
C PHE A 24 -3.02 1.52 5.48
N LEU A 25 -1.92 1.04 6.08
CA LEU A 25 -1.41 -0.30 5.83
C LEU A 25 -2.41 -1.38 6.25
N THR A 26 -3.04 -1.24 7.41
CA THR A 26 -4.07 -2.17 7.88
C THR A 26 -5.29 -2.17 6.95
N ALA A 27 -5.77 -0.99 6.52
CA ALA A 27 -6.88 -0.89 5.57
C ALA A 27 -6.54 -1.55 4.22
N PHE A 28 -5.32 -1.33 3.70
CA PHE A 28 -4.84 -1.97 2.48
C PHE A 28 -4.81 -3.49 2.61
N LEU A 29 -4.27 -4.02 3.72
CA LEU A 29 -4.23 -5.47 3.98
C LEU A 29 -5.64 -6.07 4.06
N LEU A 30 -6.55 -5.45 4.79
CA LEU A 30 -7.91 -5.95 4.96
C LEU A 30 -8.65 -5.98 3.62
N LEU A 31 -8.56 -4.91 2.83
CA LEU A 31 -9.23 -4.81 1.54
C LEU A 31 -8.70 -5.85 0.56
N THR A 32 -7.37 -5.94 0.40
CA THR A 32 -6.74 -6.90 -0.52
C THR A 32 -7.00 -8.35 -0.11
N SER A 33 -6.95 -8.65 1.19
CA SER A 33 -7.28 -9.98 1.71
C SER A 33 -8.73 -10.34 1.44
N TRP A 34 -9.67 -9.43 1.65
CA TRP A 34 -11.09 -9.66 1.36
C TRP A 34 -11.34 -9.98 -0.11
N PHE A 35 -10.78 -9.20 -1.03
CA PHE A 35 -10.89 -9.44 -2.47
C PHE A 35 -10.26 -10.77 -2.90
N PHE A 36 -9.13 -11.13 -2.29
CA PHE A 36 -8.47 -12.40 -2.52
C PHE A 36 -9.36 -13.56 -2.10
N PHE A 37 -9.79 -13.60 -0.83
CA PHE A 37 -10.58 -14.71 -0.29
C PHE A 37 -11.92 -14.88 -1.03
N ARG A 38 -12.60 -13.79 -1.37
CA ARG A 38 -13.85 -13.84 -2.16
C ARG A 38 -13.67 -14.60 -3.48
N SER A 39 -12.59 -14.31 -4.21
CA SER A 39 -12.34 -14.90 -5.53
C SER A 39 -11.71 -16.29 -5.45
N PHE A 40 -10.88 -16.52 -4.43
CA PHE A 40 -10.14 -17.76 -4.22
C PHE A 40 -11.06 -18.96 -3.99
N PHE A 41 -12.08 -18.82 -3.13
CA PHE A 41 -13.02 -19.92 -2.87
C PHE A 41 -13.94 -20.24 -4.05
N LEU A 42 -14.24 -19.24 -4.90
CA LEU A 42 -15.07 -19.43 -6.09
C LEU A 42 -14.31 -20.10 -7.24
N ALA A 43 -13.02 -19.84 -7.37
CA ALA A 43 -12.21 -20.39 -8.45
C ALA A 43 -11.87 -21.88 -8.27
N GLY A 44 -11.87 -22.39 -7.03
CA GLY A 44 -11.52 -23.78 -6.73
C GLY A 44 -10.08 -24.18 -7.13
N GLN A 45 -9.22 -23.20 -7.41
CA GLN A 45 -7.87 -23.38 -7.91
C GLN A 45 -6.88 -22.53 -7.11
N ALA A 46 -5.71 -23.08 -6.79
CA ALA A 46 -4.64 -22.38 -6.10
C ALA A 46 -3.87 -21.44 -7.05
N THR A 47 -4.53 -20.40 -7.55
CA THR A 47 -3.95 -19.44 -8.49
C THR A 47 -4.03 -18.00 -7.97
N LEU A 48 -2.94 -17.25 -8.12
CA LEU A 48 -2.86 -15.83 -7.80
C LEU A 48 -3.20 -14.92 -8.99
N ARG A 49 -3.54 -15.49 -10.15
CA ARG A 49 -3.78 -14.72 -11.39
C ARG A 49 -4.92 -13.68 -11.24
N PRO A 50 -6.07 -14.00 -10.61
CA PRO A 50 -7.13 -13.03 -10.36
C PRO A 50 -6.68 -11.90 -9.42
N PHE A 51 -5.88 -12.24 -8.39
CA PHE A 51 -5.34 -11.28 -7.44
C PHE A 51 -4.46 -10.23 -8.14
N PHE A 52 -3.51 -10.67 -8.97
CA PHE A 52 -2.64 -9.76 -9.70
C PHE A 52 -3.37 -8.94 -10.76
N SER A 53 -4.45 -9.46 -11.37
CA SER A 53 -5.26 -8.68 -12.32
C SER A 53 -5.99 -7.51 -11.66
N MET A 54 -6.31 -7.64 -10.36
CA MET A 54 -6.99 -6.62 -9.58
C MET A 54 -6.02 -5.60 -8.94
N MET A 55 -4.78 -6.01 -8.69
CA MET A 55 -3.75 -5.22 -8.01
C MET A 55 -3.51 -3.82 -8.62
N PRO A 56 -3.48 -3.62 -9.95
CA PRO A 56 -3.35 -2.28 -10.56
C PRO A 56 -4.48 -1.33 -10.16
N TRP A 57 -5.72 -1.83 -10.07
CA TRP A 57 -6.88 -1.04 -9.69
C TRP A 57 -6.83 -0.60 -8.24
N VAL A 58 -6.40 -1.50 -7.35
CA VAL A 58 -6.21 -1.17 -5.94
C VAL A 58 -5.09 -0.13 -5.78
N PHE A 59 -3.97 -0.31 -6.48
CA PHE A 59 -2.87 0.66 -6.42
C PHE A 59 -3.23 2.03 -7.01
N LEU A 60 -4.08 2.10 -8.02
CA LEU A 60 -4.56 3.37 -8.55
C LEU A 60 -5.25 4.22 -7.48
N LEU A 61 -5.96 3.59 -6.53
CA LEU A 61 -6.58 4.29 -5.40
C LEU A 61 -5.61 4.50 -4.22
N PHE A 62 -4.84 3.47 -3.88
CA PHE A 62 -4.01 3.46 -2.67
C PHE A 62 -2.71 4.25 -2.83
N VAL A 63 -2.08 4.25 -4.01
CA VAL A 63 -0.81 4.96 -4.23
C VAL A 63 -0.98 6.48 -4.06
N PRO A 64 -1.99 7.15 -4.65
CA PRO A 64 -2.23 8.56 -4.41
C PRO A 64 -2.54 8.85 -2.93
N ALA A 65 -3.37 8.03 -2.30
CA ALA A 65 -3.70 8.18 -0.88
C ALA A 65 -2.47 8.04 0.04
N ALA A 66 -1.55 7.13 -0.29
CA ALA A 66 -0.27 7.02 0.41
C ALA A 66 0.63 8.24 0.16
N ALA A 67 0.67 8.75 -1.07
CA ALA A 67 1.51 9.86 -1.47
C ALA A 67 1.00 11.23 -1.00
N MET A 68 -0.32 11.40 -0.79
CA MET A 68 -0.93 12.64 -0.29
C MET A 68 -0.27 13.14 0.99
N ARG A 69 0.16 12.23 1.87
CA ARG A 69 0.85 12.61 3.10
C ARG A 69 2.23 13.23 2.84
N SER A 70 3.02 12.65 1.94
CA SER A 70 4.33 13.23 1.57
C SER A 70 4.20 14.63 0.98
N TRP A 71 3.09 14.92 0.30
CA TRP A 71 2.77 16.24 -0.24
C TRP A 71 2.17 17.21 0.79
N ALA A 72 1.49 16.71 1.81
CA ALA A 72 0.83 17.54 2.82
C ALA A 72 1.72 17.91 4.01
N GLU A 73 2.78 17.13 4.28
CA GLU A 73 3.77 17.43 5.33
C GLU A 73 4.77 18.53 4.92
N GLU A 74 4.80 18.94 3.65
CA GLU A 74 5.56 20.10 3.18
C GLU A 74 4.72 21.39 3.30
N ARG A 75 4.58 21.85 4.55
CA ARG A 75 4.14 23.20 4.90
C ARG A 75 4.97 23.77 6.03
#